data_AF-A0A7I9Y8N5-F1
#
_entry.id   AF-A0A7I9Y8N5-F1
#
_cell.length_a   1.000
_cell.length_b   1.000
_cell.length_c   1.000
_cell.angle_alpha   90.00
_cell.angle_beta   90.00
_cell.angle_gamma   90.00
#
_symmetry.space_group_name_H-M   'P 1'
#
loop_
_entity.id
_entity.type
_entity.pdbx_description
1 polymer ?
#
loop_
_entity_poly.entity_id
_entity_poly.type
_entity_poly.pdbx_seq_one_letter_code
_entity_poly.pdbx_strand_id
1 'polypeptide(L)'
;MIAEAAPVSAHVVKAFNTLFRDVLAAGGPLDVFIAGDDAQAKARVSTFIRSLGMRPQDTGDLGMAHWLEGAGLLSVGLAGNGVGNLNFSLGVNLG
;
A
#
# COMPACT_ATOMS: atom_id res chain seq x y z
N MET A 1 8.16 -1.07 16.08
CA MET A 1 7.15 -0.85 14.99
C MET A 1 5.74 -1.25 15.47
N ILE A 2 4.65 -0.82 14.82
CA ILE A 2 3.27 -1.30 15.16
C ILE A 2 3.18 -2.83 15.13
N ALA A 3 3.95 -3.48 14.25
CA ALA A 3 4.03 -4.94 14.20
C ALA A 3 4.51 -5.58 15.52
N GLU A 4 5.46 -4.97 16.23
CA GLU A 4 5.96 -5.46 17.53
C GLU A 4 4.93 -5.26 18.65
N ALA A 5 4.01 -4.31 18.49
CA ALA A 5 2.94 -4.06 19.45
C ALA A 5 1.73 -4.99 19.23
N ALA A 6 1.68 -5.72 18.12
CA ALA A 6 0.60 -6.64 17.82
C ALA A 6 0.74 -7.94 18.65
N PRO A 7 -0.37 -8.59 19.04
CA PRO A 7 -0.30 -9.92 19.65
C PRO A 7 0.45 -10.91 18.76
N VAL A 8 1.15 -11.88 19.35
CA VAL A 8 1.91 -12.92 18.61
C VAL A 8 1.01 -13.72 17.64
N SER A 9 -0.28 -13.85 17.95
CA SER A 9 -1.27 -14.51 17.09
C SER A 9 -1.77 -13.65 15.92
N ALA A 10 -1.40 -12.37 15.85
CA ALA A 10 -1.82 -11.47 14.80
C ALA A 10 -0.87 -11.54 13.60
N HIS A 11 -1.44 -11.63 12.40
CA HIS A 11 -0.69 -11.52 11.15
C HIS A 11 -0.78 -10.09 10.61
N VAL A 12 0.34 -9.38 10.62
CA VAL A 12 0.41 -7.97 10.21
C VAL A 12 0.72 -7.86 8.73
N VAL A 13 -0.04 -7.02 8.03
CA VAL A 13 0.17 -6.69 6.61
C VAL A 13 0.14 -5.16 6.47
N LYS A 14 1.17 -4.58 5.84
CA LYS A 14 1.21 -3.18 5.43
C LYS A 14 0.57 -3.05 4.05
N ALA A 15 -0.37 -2.11 3.90
CA ALA A 15 -1.03 -1.81 2.63
C ALA A 15 -1.62 -0.39 2.64
N PHE A 16 -2.08 0.09 1.48
CA PHE A 16 -2.86 1.31 1.26
C PHE A 16 -2.22 2.66 1.59
N ASN A 17 -1.07 2.72 2.27
CA ASN A 17 -0.50 3.97 2.75
C ASN A 17 -0.09 4.96 1.64
N THR A 18 0.00 4.50 0.39
CA THR A 18 0.33 5.32 -0.79
C THR A 18 -0.90 5.84 -1.53
N LEU A 19 -2.12 5.51 -1.07
CA LEU A 19 -3.38 5.95 -1.69
C LEU A 19 -4.08 6.97 -0.78
N PHE A 20 -4.11 8.23 -1.20
CA PHE A 20 -4.78 9.29 -0.45
C PHE A 20 -6.29 9.29 -0.69
N ARG A 21 -7.04 9.89 0.23
CA ARG A 21 -8.51 9.89 0.27
C ARG A 21 -9.15 10.13 -1.10
N ASP A 22 -8.73 11.18 -1.79
CA ASP A 22 -9.37 11.62 -3.03
C ASP A 22 -9.06 10.66 -4.20
N VAL A 23 -7.88 10.04 -4.19
CA VAL A 23 -7.50 8.96 -5.12
C VAL A 23 -8.33 7.71 -4.86
N LEU A 24 -8.44 7.31 -3.59
CA LEU A 24 -9.24 6.14 -3.19
C LEU A 24 -10.72 6.33 -3.51
N ALA A 25 -11.25 7.54 -3.33
CA ALA A 25 -12.64 7.89 -3.65
C ALA A 25 -12.91 7.90 -5.16
N ALA A 26 -11.95 8.31 -5.98
CA ALA A 26 -12.06 8.24 -7.43
C ALA A 26 -12.06 6.80 -7.96
N GLY A 27 -11.40 5.88 -7.24
CA GLY A 27 -11.34 4.46 -7.58
C GLY A 27 -10.51 4.16 -8.84
N GLY A 28 -10.74 2.99 -9.44
CA GLY A 28 -10.04 2.52 -10.64
C GLY A 28 -9.01 1.41 -10.35
N PRO A 29 -8.24 0.98 -11.37
CA PRO A 29 -7.27 -0.11 -11.26
C PRO A 29 -5.98 0.35 -10.54
N LEU A 30 -6.15 0.92 -9.34
CA LEU A 30 -5.07 1.44 -8.51
C LEU A 30 -4.19 0.29 -8.02
N ASP A 31 -2.87 0.51 -7.99
CA ASP A 31 -1.96 -0.42 -7.35
C ASP A 31 -1.94 -0.20 -5.84
N VAL A 32 -2.11 -1.29 -5.10
CA VAL A 32 -1.93 -1.33 -3.64
C VAL A 32 -0.72 -2.19 -3.34
N PHE A 33 0.38 -1.56 -2.94
CA PHE A 33 1.57 -2.28 -2.51
C PHE A 33 1.32 -2.96 -1.16
N ILE A 34 1.71 -4.23 -1.06
CA ILE A 34 1.53 -5.05 0.15
C ILE A 34 2.87 -5.62 0.63
N ALA A 35 3.05 -5.65 1.95
CA ALA A 35 4.19 -6.25 2.63
C ALA A 35 3.73 -7.00 3.88
N GLY A 36 4.25 -8.20 4.13
CA GLY A 36 3.90 -9.02 5.29
C GLY A 36 4.51 -10.42 5.26
N ASP A 37 4.72 -11.01 6.44
CA ASP A 37 5.46 -12.27 6.59
C ASP A 37 4.59 -13.52 6.36
N ASP A 38 3.30 -13.45 6.67
CA ASP A 38 2.38 -14.57 6.48
C ASP A 38 1.75 -14.55 5.08
N ALA A 39 2.06 -15.58 4.28
CA ALA A 39 1.57 -15.70 2.91
C ALA A 39 0.03 -15.78 2.84
N GLN A 40 -0.62 -16.44 3.81
CA GLN A 40 -2.08 -16.53 3.83
C GLN A 40 -2.73 -15.19 4.17
N ALA A 41 -2.17 -14.41 5.09
CA ALA A 41 -2.62 -13.06 5.41
C ALA A 41 -2.47 -12.14 4.20
N LYS A 42 -1.31 -12.17 3.51
CA LYS A 42 -1.13 -11.43 2.25
C LYS A 42 -2.15 -11.85 1.20
N ALA A 43 -2.44 -13.14 1.07
CA ALA A 43 -3.46 -13.62 0.13
C ALA A 43 -4.87 -13.09 0.47
N ARG A 44 -5.27 -13.13 1.75
CA ARG A 44 -6.57 -12.57 2.21
C ARG A 44 -6.67 -11.07 1.92
N VAL A 45 -5.63 -10.30 2.25
CA VAL A 45 -5.58 -8.85 1.97
C VAL A 45 -5.60 -8.58 0.46
N SER A 46 -4.89 -9.39 -0.33
CA SER A 46 -4.89 -9.30 -1.80
C SER A 46 -6.27 -9.56 -2.38
N THR A 47 -7.00 -10.56 -1.88
CA THR A 47 -8.39 -10.83 -2.29
C THR A 47 -9.30 -9.65 -1.95
N PHE A 48 -9.14 -9.07 -0.76
CA PHE A 48 -9.88 -7.86 -0.39
C PHE A 48 -9.58 -6.69 -1.34
N ILE A 49 -8.30 -6.40 -1.63
CA ILE A 49 -7.89 -5.37 -2.60
C ILE A 49 -8.55 -5.61 -3.98
N ARG A 50 -8.52 -6.85 -4.48
CA ARG A 50 -9.16 -7.20 -5.76
C ARG A 50 -10.67 -6.98 -5.74
N SER A 51 -11.33 -7.28 -4.62
CA SER A 51 -12.77 -7.07 -4.47
C SER A 51 -13.17 -5.59 -4.55
N LEU A 52 -12.23 -4.68 -4.29
CA LEU A 52 -12.39 -3.23 -4.45
C LEU A 52 -12.07 -2.74 -5.87
N GLY A 53 -11.80 -3.64 -6.83
CA GLY A 53 -11.40 -3.29 -8.20
C GLY A 53 -9.95 -2.82 -8.36
N MET A 54 -9.12 -2.97 -7.31
CA MET A 54 -7.72 -2.57 -7.27
C MET A 54 -6.76 -3.75 -7.51
N ARG A 55 -5.49 -3.45 -7.75
CA ARG A 55 -4.44 -4.42 -8.08
C ARG A 55 -3.47 -4.56 -6.90
N PRO A 56 -3.44 -5.71 -6.19
CA PRO A 56 -2.46 -5.93 -5.16
C PRO A 56 -1.08 -6.20 -5.77
N GLN A 57 -0.06 -5.48 -5.30
CA GLN A 57 1.34 -5.62 -5.71
C GLN A 57 2.19 -6.08 -4.52
N ASP A 58 2.57 -7.35 -4.51
CA ASP A 58 3.36 -7.93 -3.42
C ASP A 58 4.81 -7.46 -3.49
N THR A 59 5.25 -6.77 -2.44
CA THR A 59 6.60 -6.23 -2.31
C THR A 59 7.52 -7.11 -1.46
N GLY A 60 7.00 -8.18 -0.86
CA GLY A 60 7.79 -9.12 -0.05
C GLY A 60 7.33 -9.22 1.40
N ASP A 61 8.31 -9.43 2.28
CA ASP A 61 8.11 -9.62 3.72
C ASP A 61 7.81 -8.28 4.44
N LEU A 62 7.57 -8.34 5.75
CA LEU A 62 7.23 -7.15 6.54
C LEU A 62 8.39 -6.16 6.67
N GLY A 63 9.63 -6.56 6.36
CA GLY A 63 10.79 -5.67 6.29
C GLY A 63 10.62 -4.55 5.25
N MET A 64 9.81 -4.79 4.22
CA MET A 64 9.47 -3.78 3.21
C MET A 64 8.49 -2.70 3.70
N ALA A 65 7.85 -2.88 4.87
CA ALA A 65 6.91 -1.90 5.40
C ALA A 65 7.54 -0.51 5.62
N HIS A 66 8.81 -0.45 6.02
CA HIS A 66 9.55 0.81 6.17
C HIS A 66 9.69 1.58 4.85
N TRP A 67 9.98 0.87 3.76
CA TRP A 67 10.08 1.47 2.42
C TRP A 67 8.72 1.90 1.89
N LEU A 68 7.66 1.14 2.16
CA LEU A 68 6.29 1.55 1.82
C LEU A 68 5.89 2.83 2.57
N GLU A 69 6.24 2.97 3.86
CA GLU A 69 6.05 4.22 4.61
C GLU A 69 6.79 5.39 3.96
N GLY A 70 8.05 5.17 3.57
CA GLY A 70 8.84 6.12 2.80
C GLY A 70 8.19 6.52 1.47
N ALA A 71 7.57 5.59 0.75
CA ALA A 71 6.85 5.86 -0.50
C ALA A 71 5.60 6.75 -0.28
N GLY A 72 4.93 6.61 0.86
CA GLY A 72 3.87 7.54 1.27
C GLY A 72 4.40 8.96 1.49
N LEU A 73 5.53 9.08 2.18
CA LEU A 73 6.21 10.38 2.38
C LEU A 73 6.70 10.99 1.06
N LEU A 74 7.21 10.17 0.14
CA LEU A 74 7.58 10.60 -1.21
C LEU A 74 6.38 11.21 -1.94
N SER A 75 5.20 10.60 -1.82
CA SER A 75 3.96 11.12 -2.42
C SER A 75 3.57 12.48 -1.83
N VAL A 76 3.73 12.68 -0.52
CA VAL A 76 3.53 14.00 0.12
C VAL A 76 4.56 15.02 -0.38
N GLY A 77 5.83 14.63 -0.50
CA GLY A 77 6.88 15.50 -1.04
C GLY A 77 6.61 15.94 -2.47
N LEU A 78 6.17 15.02 -3.33
CA LEU A 78 5.75 15.31 -4.71
C LEU A 78 4.55 16.27 -4.73
N ALA A 79 3.55 16.06 -3.87
CA ALA A 79 2.41 16.97 -3.76
C ALA A 79 2.85 18.39 -3.38
N GLY A 80 3.78 18.54 -2.43
CA GLY A 80 4.24 19.85 -1.96
C GLY A 80 5.16 20.60 -2.92
N ASN A 81 5.91 19.88 -3.77
CA ASN A 81 7.02 20.49 -4.52
C ASN A 81 6.95 20.33 -6.05
N GLY A 82 6.24 19.32 -6.58
CA GLY A 82 6.25 19.00 -8.01
C GLY A 82 4.87 18.95 -8.65
N VAL A 83 3.95 18.21 -8.06
CA VAL A 83 2.60 17.94 -8.61
C VAL A 83 1.58 18.98 -8.15
N GLY A 84 1.74 19.54 -6.94
CA GLY A 84 0.84 20.56 -6.38
C GLY A 84 -0.46 20.01 -5.78
N ASN A 85 -0.67 18.69 -5.77
CA ASN A 85 -1.83 18.03 -5.17
C ASN A 85 -1.54 16.55 -4.86
N LEU A 86 -2.45 15.89 -4.14
CA LEU A 86 -2.38 14.46 -3.79
C LEU A 86 -3.26 13.56 -4.68
N ASN A 87 -3.80 14.08 -5.78
CA ASN A 87 -4.73 13.37 -6.67
C ASN A 87 -3.98 12.51 -7.71
N PHE A 88 -2.96 11.77 -7.26
CA PHE A 88 -2.18 10.86 -8.07
C PHE A 88 -1.82 9.61 -7.26
N SER A 89 -1.49 8.53 -7.96
CA SER A 89 -1.03 7.27 -7.35
C SER A 89 0.27 6.80 -7.98
N LEU A 90 1.10 6.14 -7.19
CA LEU A 90 2.21 5.33 -7.69
C LEU A 90 1.65 4.01 -8.26
N GLY A 91 2.29 3.48 -9.31
CA GLY A 91 1.86 2.22 -9.91
C GLY A 91 2.95 1.55 -10.74
N VAL A 92 2.75 0.26 -11.01
CA VAL A 92 3.60 -0.57 -11.86
C VAL A 92 3.00 -0.62 -13.25
N ASN A 93 3.78 -0.24 -14.26
CA ASN A 93 3.44 -0.42 -15.66
C ASN A 93 4.26 -1.57 -16.23
N LEU A 94 3.59 -2.63 -16.72
CA LEU A 94 4.24 -3.83 -17.23
C LEU A 94 4.47 -3.82 -18.75
N GLY A 95 4.11 -2.72 -19.44
CA GLY A 95 4.18 -2.61 -20.89
C GLY A 95 2.95 -3.16 -21.60
#